data_AF-A0A5C8B3Z3-F1
#
_entry.id   AF-A0A5C8B3Z3-F1
#
_cell.length_a   1.000
_cell.length_b   1.000
_cell.length_c   1.000
_cell.angle_alpha   90.00
_cell.angle_beta   90.00
_cell.angle_gamma   90.00
#
_symmetry.space_group_name_H-M   'P 1'
#
loop_
_entity.id
_entity.type
_entity.pdbx_description
1 polymer ?
#
loop_
_entity_poly.entity_id
_entity_poly.type
_entity_poly.pdbx_seq_one_letter_code
_entity_poly.pdbx_strand_id
1 'polypeptide(L)'
;QHVGFHSMIESIVETAKQRLEILNQRRRETCPASDLVIGVQCGGSDAFSGVTANPAVGFATDLLVRAGATVMFSEVTEVRDGIDQLTSRAATPEVAQAMIREMEWYDNYLKRGGVDRSANTTPGNKKGGLSNIVEKAMGSIVKSGSSAITGVLSPGEKLKGKGLIYAATPASDFICGTLQLAAGMNMHVFTTGRGTPYGLAAVPVVKVATRTELATRWHDLMDINAGKIANGESSISDVGWELFHFMLEVASGKKTWAEHWKLHNALVLFNPAPIT
;
A
#
# COMPACT_ATOMS: atom_id res chain seq x y z
N GLN A 1 -20.70 28.40 28.91
CA GLN A 1 -19.30 28.17 28.45
C GLN A 1 -19.31 28.07 26.93
N HIS A 2 -18.25 28.55 26.27
CA HIS A 2 -18.13 28.68 24.79
C HIS A 2 -19.00 29.78 24.16
N VAL A 3 -18.96 31.00 24.69
CA VAL A 3 -19.59 32.15 24.01
C VAL A 3 -18.60 32.69 22.96
N GLY A 4 -18.92 32.47 21.68
CA GLY A 4 -18.12 32.93 20.54
C GLY A 4 -17.06 31.93 20.06
N PHE A 5 -16.69 32.06 18.78
CA PHE A 5 -15.77 31.13 18.11
C PHE A 5 -14.40 31.04 18.80
N HIS A 6 -13.87 32.14 19.32
CA HIS A 6 -12.59 32.14 20.01
C HIS A 6 -12.60 31.25 21.27
N SER A 7 -13.59 31.44 22.15
CA SER A 7 -13.75 30.62 23.37
C SER A 7 -13.99 29.14 23.05
N MET A 8 -14.62 28.83 21.91
CA MET A 8 -14.75 27.46 21.41
C MET A 8 -13.38 26.86 21.03
N ILE A 9 -12.56 27.59 20.26
CA ILE A 9 -11.22 27.12 19.85
C ILE A 9 -10.30 26.94 21.05
N GLU A 10 -10.29 27.87 22.01
CA GLU A 10 -9.49 27.74 23.23
C GLU A 10 -9.82 26.46 24.00
N SER A 11 -11.11 26.15 24.15
CA SER A 11 -11.54 24.91 24.81
C SER A 11 -11.11 23.66 24.05
N ILE A 12 -11.12 23.68 22.72
CA ILE A 12 -10.67 22.56 21.88
C ILE A 12 -9.15 22.36 22.06
N VAL A 13 -8.38 23.45 22.02
CA VAL A 13 -6.92 23.40 22.19
C VAL A 13 -6.54 22.90 23.58
N GLU A 14 -7.23 23.35 24.63
CA GLU A 14 -6.95 22.91 25.99
C GLU A 14 -7.25 21.42 26.17
N THR A 15 -8.37 20.94 25.61
CA THR A 15 -8.68 19.51 25.56
C THR A 15 -7.61 18.73 24.80
N ALA A 16 -7.11 19.27 23.67
CA ALA A 16 -6.06 18.62 22.89
C ALA A 16 -4.74 18.50 23.66
N LYS A 17 -4.33 19.52 24.42
CA LYS A 17 -3.13 19.47 25.27
C LYS A 17 -3.18 18.34 26.29
N GLN A 18 -4.31 18.20 26.99
CA GLN A 18 -4.50 17.10 27.95
C GLN A 18 -4.36 15.72 27.29
N ARG A 19 -4.85 15.55 26.06
CA ARG A 19 -4.67 14.30 25.29
C ARG A 19 -3.21 14.10 24.88
N LEU A 20 -2.52 15.16 24.48
CA LEU A 20 -1.10 15.10 24.10
C LEU A 20 -0.21 14.71 25.29
N GLU A 21 -0.51 15.21 26.50
CA GLU A 21 0.21 14.81 27.72
C GLU A 21 0.10 13.30 27.97
N ILE A 22 -1.10 12.73 27.86
CA ILE A 22 -1.32 11.28 28.00
C ILE A 22 -0.57 10.51 26.90
N LEU A 23 -0.64 10.96 25.65
CA LEU A 23 0.03 10.30 24.54
C LEU A 23 1.57 10.34 24.68
N ASN A 24 2.13 11.42 25.22
CA ASN A 24 3.58 11.60 25.42
C ASN A 24 4.17 10.68 26.51
N GLN A 25 3.32 10.12 27.37
CA GLN A 25 3.73 9.13 28.39
C GLN A 25 3.91 7.72 27.81
N ARG A 26 3.33 7.42 26.63
CA ARG A 26 3.41 6.09 26.03
C ARG A 26 4.85 5.74 25.67
N ARG A 27 5.19 4.45 25.79
CA ARG A 27 6.50 3.89 25.41
C ARG A 27 6.27 2.70 24.49
N ARG A 28 7.25 2.43 23.62
CA ARG A 28 7.26 1.22 22.79
C ARG A 28 7.57 0.03 23.67
N GLU A 29 6.98 -1.10 23.35
CA GLU A 29 7.21 -2.39 23.99
C GLU A 29 7.49 -3.43 22.91
N THR A 30 8.14 -4.53 23.28
CA THR A 30 8.36 -5.64 22.35
C THR A 30 7.02 -6.32 22.05
N CYS A 31 6.62 -6.32 20.79
CA CYS A 31 5.41 -6.99 20.30
C CYS A 31 5.79 -8.05 19.25
N PRO A 32 4.98 -9.11 19.09
CA PRO A 32 5.22 -10.08 18.02
C PRO A 32 5.00 -9.45 16.64
N ALA A 33 5.75 -9.90 15.63
CA ALA A 33 5.57 -9.47 14.24
C ALA A 33 4.15 -9.76 13.72
N SER A 34 3.42 -10.69 14.34
CA SER A 34 2.04 -11.02 14.02
C SER A 34 1.03 -9.88 14.23
N ASP A 35 1.43 -8.81 14.92
CA ASP A 35 0.59 -7.62 15.15
C ASP A 35 0.75 -6.56 14.04
N LEU A 36 1.66 -6.81 13.09
CA LEU A 36 1.81 -5.97 11.91
C LEU A 36 0.64 -6.15 10.95
N VAL A 37 0.16 -5.01 10.43
CA VAL A 37 -0.85 -4.93 9.38
C VAL A 37 -0.28 -4.06 8.28
N ILE A 38 0.24 -4.68 7.25
CA ILE A 38 1.01 -4.02 6.19
C ILE A 38 0.13 -3.81 4.97
N GLY A 39 -0.04 -2.56 4.54
CA GLY A 39 -0.56 -2.25 3.21
C GLY A 39 0.55 -2.33 2.17
N VAL A 40 0.25 -2.83 0.97
CA VAL A 40 1.16 -2.78 -0.19
C VAL A 40 0.45 -2.16 -1.39
N GLN A 41 1.11 -1.23 -2.07
CA GLN A 41 0.61 -0.63 -3.32
C GLN A 41 1.74 -0.29 -4.29
N CYS A 42 1.39 -0.15 -5.56
CA CYS A 42 2.24 0.43 -6.58
C CYS A 42 2.00 1.94 -6.65
N GLY A 43 2.97 2.67 -7.19
CA GLY A 43 2.80 4.07 -7.56
C GLY A 43 3.05 4.31 -9.04
N GLY A 44 4.11 5.08 -9.32
CA GLY A 44 4.65 5.22 -10.66
C GLY A 44 5.31 3.93 -11.18
N SER A 45 4.53 2.91 -11.55
CA SER A 45 5.04 1.66 -12.11
C SER A 45 5.85 1.90 -13.39
N ASP A 46 6.90 1.09 -13.57
CA ASP A 46 7.73 1.04 -14.78
C ASP A 46 7.93 -0.42 -15.22
N ALA A 47 8.64 -0.64 -16.33
CA ALA A 47 8.91 -1.97 -16.86
C ALA A 47 9.66 -2.89 -15.87
N PHE A 48 10.33 -2.32 -14.86
CA PHE A 48 11.10 -3.07 -13.88
C PHE A 48 10.28 -3.46 -12.65
N SER A 49 9.11 -2.84 -12.43
CA SER A 49 8.24 -3.12 -11.28
C SER A 49 7.96 -4.61 -11.11
N GLY A 50 7.54 -5.28 -12.18
CA GLY A 50 7.16 -6.70 -12.16
C GLY A 50 8.32 -7.70 -12.06
N VAL A 51 9.57 -7.25 -12.22
CA VAL A 51 10.77 -8.12 -12.23
C VAL A 51 11.77 -7.81 -11.11
N THR A 52 11.55 -6.73 -10.34
CA THR A 52 12.41 -6.32 -9.21
C THR A 52 11.62 -6.11 -7.92
N ALA A 53 11.05 -4.92 -7.71
CA ALA A 53 10.43 -4.50 -6.47
C ALA A 53 9.20 -5.34 -6.12
N ASN A 54 8.30 -5.60 -7.07
CA ASN A 54 7.07 -6.35 -6.77
C ASN A 54 7.36 -7.82 -6.39
N PRO A 55 8.28 -8.55 -7.07
CA PRO A 55 8.75 -9.85 -6.59
C PRO A 55 9.38 -9.82 -5.18
N ALA A 56 10.23 -8.84 -4.88
CA ALA A 56 10.84 -8.72 -3.55
C ALA A 56 9.79 -8.44 -2.46
N VAL A 57 8.80 -7.58 -2.75
CA VAL A 57 7.63 -7.36 -1.89
C VAL A 57 6.81 -8.64 -1.74
N GLY A 58 6.58 -9.39 -2.82
CA GLY A 58 5.87 -10.67 -2.76
C GLY A 58 6.56 -11.68 -1.84
N PHE A 59 7.89 -11.77 -1.90
CA PHE A 59 8.67 -12.61 -1.00
C PHE A 59 8.54 -12.16 0.46
N ALA A 60 8.65 -10.85 0.73
CA ALA A 60 8.48 -10.29 2.08
C ALA A 60 7.04 -10.47 2.60
N THR A 61 6.04 -10.39 1.72
CA THR A 61 4.62 -10.68 2.03
C THR A 61 4.48 -12.11 2.55
N ASP A 62 5.08 -13.09 1.87
CA ASP A 62 5.02 -14.49 2.33
C ASP A 62 5.72 -14.70 3.67
N LEU A 63 6.84 -14.01 3.94
CA LEU A 63 7.50 -14.03 5.26
C LEU A 63 6.60 -13.45 6.36
N LEU A 64 5.94 -12.33 6.10
CA LEU A 64 5.01 -11.68 7.03
C LEU A 64 3.81 -12.58 7.34
N VAL A 65 3.19 -13.15 6.32
CA VAL A 65 2.06 -14.08 6.49
C VAL A 65 2.50 -15.30 7.30
N ARG A 66 3.69 -15.86 7.04
CA ARG A 66 4.27 -16.96 7.83
C ARG A 66 4.56 -16.57 9.28
N ALA A 67 4.91 -15.31 9.54
CA ALA A 67 5.07 -14.77 10.89
C ALA A 67 3.73 -14.44 11.59
N GLY A 68 2.59 -14.72 10.94
CA GLY A 68 1.26 -14.48 11.47
C GLY A 68 0.79 -13.02 11.38
N ALA A 69 1.47 -12.19 10.58
CA ALA A 69 1.05 -10.83 10.31
C ALA A 69 -0.10 -10.79 9.28
N THR A 70 -0.64 -9.59 9.04
CA THR A 70 -1.60 -9.36 7.98
C THR A 70 -1.00 -8.48 6.89
N VAL A 71 -1.19 -8.87 5.63
CA VAL A 71 -0.78 -8.07 4.46
C VAL A 71 -2.00 -7.78 3.59
N MET A 72 -2.20 -6.53 3.22
CA MET A 72 -3.26 -6.07 2.34
C MET A 72 -2.68 -5.63 1.00
N PHE A 73 -3.13 -6.24 -0.09
CA PHE A 73 -2.90 -5.75 -1.45
C PHE A 73 -4.23 -5.31 -2.06
N SER A 74 -4.18 -4.33 -2.97
CA SER A 74 -5.38 -3.57 -3.36
C SER A 74 -5.43 -3.28 -4.86
N GLU A 75 -5.79 -2.05 -5.24
CA GLU A 75 -5.67 -1.51 -6.60
C GLU A 75 -6.45 -2.33 -7.64
N VAL A 76 -7.79 -2.30 -7.54
CA VAL A 76 -8.70 -3.08 -8.40
C VAL A 76 -8.32 -2.95 -9.88
N THR A 77 -8.10 -1.73 -10.35
CA THR A 77 -7.75 -1.47 -11.75
C THR A 77 -6.38 -2.02 -12.16
N GLU A 78 -5.45 -2.20 -11.21
CA GLU A 78 -4.15 -2.82 -11.49
C GLU A 78 -4.22 -4.32 -11.52
N VAL A 79 -5.07 -4.97 -10.73
CA VAL A 79 -5.12 -6.44 -10.65
C VAL A 79 -6.22 -7.06 -11.51
N ARG A 80 -7.13 -6.24 -12.06
CA ARG A 80 -8.36 -6.67 -12.74
C ARG A 80 -8.15 -7.70 -13.84
N ASP A 81 -7.08 -7.55 -14.63
CA ASP A 81 -6.78 -8.43 -15.77
C ASP A 81 -5.93 -9.65 -15.37
N GLY A 82 -5.57 -9.76 -14.08
CA GLY A 82 -4.92 -10.93 -13.49
C GLY A 82 -5.80 -11.67 -12.48
N ILE A 83 -7.11 -11.42 -12.48
CA ILE A 83 -8.04 -11.95 -11.47
C ILE A 83 -8.04 -13.48 -11.40
N ASP A 84 -7.90 -14.18 -12.53
CA ASP A 84 -7.90 -15.64 -12.58
C ASP A 84 -6.73 -16.25 -11.78
N GLN A 85 -5.58 -15.57 -11.76
CA GLN A 85 -4.42 -16.00 -10.97
C GLN A 85 -4.62 -15.75 -9.48
N LEU A 86 -5.40 -14.73 -9.11
CA LEU A 86 -5.71 -14.43 -7.72
C LEU A 86 -6.79 -15.37 -7.17
N THR A 87 -7.86 -15.61 -7.92
CA THR A 87 -8.95 -16.51 -7.49
C THR A 87 -8.48 -17.95 -7.35
N SER A 88 -7.51 -18.41 -8.15
CA SER A 88 -6.89 -19.74 -7.99
C SER A 88 -6.09 -19.89 -6.68
N ARG A 89 -5.72 -18.77 -6.03
CA ARG A 89 -5.04 -18.72 -4.73
C ARG A 89 -5.99 -18.40 -3.57
N ALA A 90 -7.29 -18.28 -3.81
CA ALA A 90 -8.26 -18.05 -2.75
C ALA A 90 -8.32 -19.26 -1.80
N ALA A 91 -8.32 -19.00 -0.48
CA ALA A 91 -8.39 -20.05 0.53
C ALA A 91 -9.71 -20.83 0.49
N THR A 92 -10.78 -20.20 0.03
CA THR A 92 -12.10 -20.83 -0.15
C THR A 92 -12.82 -20.29 -1.39
N PRO A 93 -13.80 -21.02 -1.94
CA PRO A 93 -14.63 -20.53 -3.05
C PRO A 93 -15.35 -19.20 -2.74
N GLU A 94 -15.75 -18.98 -1.48
CA GLU A 94 -16.41 -17.74 -1.05
C GLU A 94 -15.47 -16.54 -1.13
N VAL A 95 -14.18 -16.74 -0.81
CA VAL A 95 -13.15 -15.69 -0.97
C VAL A 95 -12.95 -15.38 -2.45
N ALA A 96 -12.85 -16.40 -3.32
CA ALA A 96 -12.75 -16.19 -4.76
C ALA A 96 -13.95 -15.42 -5.32
N GLN A 97 -15.17 -15.81 -4.93
CA GLN A 97 -16.39 -15.15 -5.36
C GLN A 97 -16.48 -13.70 -4.85
N ALA A 98 -16.01 -13.44 -3.63
CA ALA A 98 -15.92 -12.09 -3.09
C ALA A 98 -14.96 -11.21 -3.91
N MET A 99 -13.80 -11.74 -4.34
CA MET A 99 -12.90 -10.98 -5.22
C MET A 99 -13.57 -10.63 -6.55
N ILE A 100 -14.25 -11.59 -7.18
CA ILE A 100 -14.98 -11.37 -8.44
C ILE A 100 -16.06 -10.30 -8.27
N ARG A 101 -16.79 -10.32 -7.16
CA ARG A 101 -17.80 -9.30 -6.84
C ARG A 101 -17.20 -7.89 -6.77
N GLU A 102 -16.04 -7.72 -6.14
CA GLU A 102 -15.38 -6.41 -6.08
C GLU A 102 -14.91 -5.93 -7.46
N MET A 103 -14.47 -6.85 -8.33
CA MET A 103 -14.13 -6.52 -9.72
C MET A 103 -15.35 -6.02 -10.49
N GLU A 104 -16.47 -6.76 -10.42
CA GLU A 104 -17.71 -6.39 -11.08
C GLU A 104 -18.28 -5.06 -10.56
N TRP A 105 -18.23 -4.85 -9.25
CA TRP A 105 -18.65 -3.59 -8.64
C TRP A 105 -17.84 -2.41 -9.19
N TYR A 106 -16.53 -2.55 -9.29
CA TYR A 106 -15.65 -1.49 -9.77
C TYR A 106 -15.79 -1.25 -11.28
N ASP A 107 -15.99 -2.30 -12.07
CA ASP A 107 -16.30 -2.19 -13.51
C ASP A 107 -17.59 -1.37 -13.72
N ASN A 108 -18.62 -1.63 -12.90
CA ASN A 108 -19.87 -0.88 -12.92
C ASN A 108 -19.69 0.57 -12.47
N TYR A 109 -18.85 0.84 -11.47
CA TYR A 109 -18.51 2.20 -11.03
C TYR A 109 -17.86 3.00 -12.17
N LEU A 110 -16.86 2.43 -12.86
CA LEU A 110 -16.19 3.09 -13.98
C LEU A 110 -17.14 3.33 -15.16
N LYS A 111 -18.01 2.36 -15.48
CA LYS A 111 -19.03 2.49 -16.52
C LYS A 111 -19.99 3.65 -16.25
N ARG A 112 -20.43 3.83 -15.01
CA ARG A 112 -21.29 4.97 -14.61
C ARG A 112 -20.56 6.31 -14.74
N GLY A 113 -19.26 6.32 -14.46
CA GLY A 113 -18.41 7.50 -14.62
C GLY A 113 -18.01 7.82 -16.07
N GLY A 114 -18.29 6.91 -17.02
CA GLY A 114 -17.86 7.07 -18.43
C GLY A 114 -16.35 6.97 -18.62
N VAL A 115 -15.64 6.27 -17.72
CA VAL A 115 -14.17 6.14 -17.74
C VAL A 115 -13.77 4.71 -18.10
N ASP A 116 -12.77 4.57 -18.98
CA ASP A 116 -12.21 3.28 -19.36
C ASP A 116 -11.02 2.87 -18.47
N ARG A 117 -10.91 1.58 -18.16
CA ARG A 117 -9.82 1.00 -17.34
C ARG A 117 -8.43 1.25 -17.91
N SER A 118 -8.29 1.29 -19.23
CA SER A 118 -7.03 1.56 -19.93
C SER A 118 -6.39 2.89 -19.55
N ALA A 119 -7.19 3.86 -19.05
CA ALA A 119 -6.70 5.14 -18.53
C ALA A 119 -5.74 4.96 -17.34
N ASN A 120 -5.76 3.82 -16.65
CA ASN A 120 -4.83 3.50 -15.56
C ASN A 120 -3.38 3.31 -16.03
N THR A 121 -3.15 3.03 -17.32
CA THR A 121 -1.80 3.12 -17.90
C THR A 121 -1.46 4.60 -18.12
N THR A 122 -1.02 5.26 -17.04
CA THR A 122 -0.72 6.70 -17.08
C THR A 122 0.37 7.01 -18.11
N PRO A 123 0.44 8.25 -18.64
CA PRO A 123 1.53 8.66 -19.53
C PRO A 123 2.93 8.39 -18.94
N GLY A 124 3.05 8.49 -17.61
CA GLY A 124 4.26 8.17 -16.88
C GLY A 124 4.65 6.69 -16.93
N ASN A 125 3.68 5.78 -16.88
CA ASN A 125 3.92 4.33 -16.98
C ASN A 125 4.36 3.94 -18.40
N LYS A 126 3.69 4.50 -19.43
CA LYS A 126 4.04 4.26 -20.84
C LYS A 126 5.45 4.72 -21.17
N LYS A 127 5.84 5.93 -20.70
CA LYS A 127 7.22 6.41 -20.81
C LYS A 127 8.23 5.53 -20.06
N GLY A 128 7.78 4.86 -18.99
CA GLY A 128 8.55 3.89 -18.22
C GLY A 128 8.62 2.48 -18.82
N GLY A 129 8.06 2.27 -20.03
CA GLY A 129 8.18 1.01 -20.78
C GLY A 129 7.03 0.02 -20.60
N LEU A 130 5.98 0.36 -19.83
CA LEU A 130 4.80 -0.52 -19.72
C LEU A 130 3.89 -0.34 -20.94
N SER A 131 3.75 -1.41 -21.73
CA SER A 131 3.11 -1.35 -23.05
C SER A 131 1.60 -1.57 -23.00
N ASN A 132 1.11 -2.46 -22.13
CA ASN A 132 -0.31 -2.74 -22.00
C ASN A 132 -0.75 -3.01 -20.55
N ILE A 133 -2.06 -3.00 -20.33
CA ILE A 133 -2.67 -3.13 -18.99
C ILE A 133 -2.53 -4.55 -18.42
N VAL A 134 -2.47 -5.59 -19.27
CA VAL A 134 -2.31 -6.99 -18.84
C VAL A 134 -0.91 -7.24 -18.27
N GLU A 135 0.13 -6.73 -18.94
CA GLU A 135 1.52 -6.76 -18.47
C GLU A 135 1.65 -6.06 -17.11
N LYS A 136 1.04 -4.88 -16.98
CA LYS A 136 0.97 -4.16 -15.70
C LYS A 136 0.27 -5.02 -14.64
N ALA A 137 -0.84 -5.68 -14.98
CA ALA A 137 -1.56 -6.52 -14.04
C ALA A 137 -0.74 -7.72 -13.56
N MET A 138 -0.04 -8.39 -14.48
CA MET A 138 0.85 -9.50 -14.14
C MET A 138 1.95 -9.04 -13.18
N GLY A 139 2.57 -7.88 -13.43
CA GLY A 139 3.56 -7.31 -12.52
C GLY A 139 2.97 -6.89 -11.17
N SER A 140 1.75 -6.36 -11.15
CA SER A 140 1.10 -5.84 -9.94
C SER A 140 0.55 -6.92 -9.01
N ILE A 141 0.20 -8.11 -9.51
CA ILE A 141 -0.25 -9.23 -8.65
C ILE A 141 0.92 -9.92 -7.94
N VAL A 142 2.15 -9.86 -8.47
CA VAL A 142 3.33 -10.50 -7.84
C VAL A 142 3.59 -10.00 -6.42
N LYS A 143 3.23 -8.74 -6.11
CA LYS A 143 3.40 -8.17 -4.75
C LYS A 143 2.60 -8.90 -3.67
N SER A 144 1.58 -9.65 -4.08
CA SER A 144 0.79 -10.50 -3.18
C SER A 144 1.49 -11.81 -2.81
N GLY A 145 2.70 -12.08 -3.31
CA GLY A 145 3.46 -13.29 -2.99
C GLY A 145 2.79 -14.55 -3.52
N SER A 146 2.96 -15.65 -2.80
CA SER A 146 2.43 -16.98 -3.12
C SER A 146 1.43 -17.51 -2.10
N SER A 147 1.32 -16.86 -0.93
CA SER A 147 0.38 -17.22 0.13
C SER A 147 -1.08 -17.24 -0.37
N ALA A 148 -1.90 -18.07 0.28
CA ALA A 148 -3.33 -18.12 0.02
C ALA A 148 -4.02 -16.82 0.46
N ILE A 149 -4.95 -16.33 -0.36
CA ILE A 149 -5.75 -15.15 -0.04
C ILE A 149 -6.87 -15.59 0.90
N THR A 150 -6.89 -15.07 2.12
CA THR A 150 -7.78 -15.52 3.20
C THR A 150 -9.00 -14.63 3.40
N GLY A 151 -9.06 -13.47 2.74
CA GLY A 151 -10.19 -12.57 2.86
C GLY A 151 -10.21 -11.44 1.84
N VAL A 152 -11.37 -10.80 1.75
CA VAL A 152 -11.65 -9.66 0.87
C VAL A 152 -12.29 -8.54 1.68
N LEU A 153 -11.87 -7.30 1.45
CA LEU A 153 -12.48 -6.10 2.03
C LEU A 153 -13.00 -5.20 0.91
N SER A 154 -14.25 -4.79 1.03
CA SER A 154 -14.85 -3.74 0.18
C SER A 154 -14.33 -2.35 0.62
N PRO A 155 -14.38 -1.32 -0.23
CA PRO A 155 -13.93 0.02 0.14
C PRO A 155 -14.58 0.54 1.44
N GLY A 156 -13.76 0.77 2.47
CA GLY A 156 -14.20 1.30 3.77
C GLY A 156 -14.48 0.24 4.85
N GLU A 157 -14.41 -1.05 4.52
CA GLU A 157 -14.53 -2.12 5.53
C GLU A 157 -13.27 -2.22 6.41
N LYS A 158 -13.48 -2.56 7.69
CA LYS A 158 -12.38 -2.86 8.62
C LYS A 158 -11.94 -4.31 8.51
N LEU A 159 -10.63 -4.52 8.65
CA LEU A 159 -10.04 -5.85 8.74
C LEU A 159 -10.60 -6.65 9.93
N LYS A 160 -10.97 -7.92 9.67
CA LYS A 160 -11.51 -8.85 10.69
C LYS A 160 -10.67 -10.14 10.87
N GLY A 161 -9.60 -10.33 10.11
CA GLY A 161 -8.81 -11.57 10.08
C GLY A 161 -7.32 -11.33 9.84
N LYS A 162 -6.57 -12.43 9.71
CA LYS A 162 -5.12 -12.43 9.46
C LYS A 162 -4.75 -13.14 8.15
N GLY A 163 -3.50 -12.97 7.72
CA GLY A 163 -2.97 -13.56 6.49
C GLY A 163 -2.93 -12.56 5.33
N LEU A 164 -3.06 -13.07 4.10
CA LEU A 164 -3.07 -12.24 2.90
C LEU A 164 -4.50 -11.84 2.55
N ILE A 165 -4.77 -10.54 2.54
CA ILE A 165 -6.10 -9.97 2.35
C ILE A 165 -6.12 -9.12 1.09
N TYR A 166 -7.15 -9.31 0.26
CA TYR A 166 -7.41 -8.41 -0.85
C TYR A 166 -8.32 -7.27 -0.41
N ALA A 167 -7.81 -6.04 -0.30
CA ALA A 167 -8.61 -4.88 0.05
C ALA A 167 -8.93 -4.08 -1.20
N ALA A 168 -10.16 -4.12 -1.69
CA ALA A 168 -10.56 -3.45 -2.92
C ALA A 168 -10.49 -1.92 -2.76
N THR A 169 -9.65 -1.28 -3.57
CA THR A 169 -9.51 0.18 -3.63
C THR A 169 -9.29 0.64 -5.08
N PRO A 170 -9.56 1.93 -5.39
CA PRO A 170 -8.96 2.59 -6.53
C PRO A 170 -7.43 2.50 -6.53
N ALA A 171 -6.81 2.55 -7.70
CA ALA A 171 -5.35 2.54 -7.86
C ALA A 171 -4.68 3.92 -7.61
N SER A 172 -5.45 4.96 -7.34
CA SER A 172 -4.90 6.28 -7.00
C SER A 172 -4.16 6.20 -5.66
N ASP A 173 -2.86 6.52 -5.66
CA ASP A 173 -1.94 6.39 -4.51
C ASP A 173 -2.53 6.90 -3.20
N PHE A 174 -3.15 8.08 -3.23
CA PHE A 174 -3.71 8.74 -2.04
C PHE A 174 -5.01 8.12 -1.57
N ILE A 175 -5.86 7.67 -2.50
CA ILE A 175 -7.13 7.02 -2.17
C ILE A 175 -6.87 5.61 -1.63
N CYS A 176 -6.00 4.84 -2.31
CA CYS A 176 -5.62 3.49 -1.90
C CYS A 176 -5.01 3.51 -0.49
N GLY A 177 -3.99 4.35 -0.26
CA GLY A 177 -3.39 4.49 1.07
C GLY A 177 -4.38 4.93 2.16
N THR A 178 -5.33 5.81 1.84
CA THR A 178 -6.37 6.23 2.79
C THR A 178 -7.33 5.08 3.13
N LEU A 179 -7.72 4.27 2.15
CA LEU A 179 -8.61 3.12 2.37
C LEU A 179 -7.90 1.97 3.11
N GLN A 180 -6.64 1.68 2.79
CA GLN A 180 -5.85 0.70 3.55
C GLN A 180 -5.61 1.16 5.01
N LEU A 181 -5.40 2.46 5.22
CA LEU A 181 -5.37 3.06 6.56
C LEU A 181 -6.70 2.86 7.29
N ALA A 182 -7.82 3.17 6.64
CA ALA A 182 -9.15 3.00 7.20
C ALA A 182 -9.48 1.54 7.54
N ALA A 183 -8.95 0.59 6.74
CA ALA A 183 -9.06 -0.85 6.98
C ALA A 183 -8.25 -1.33 8.19
N GLY A 184 -7.22 -0.58 8.59
CA GLY A 184 -6.45 -0.82 9.82
C GLY A 184 -4.95 -1.06 9.62
N MET A 185 -4.36 -0.69 8.48
CA MET A 185 -2.90 -0.82 8.32
C MET A 185 -2.13 0.04 9.33
N ASN A 186 -0.97 -0.45 9.78
CA ASN A 186 -0.04 0.28 10.64
C ASN A 186 1.32 0.57 9.99
N MET A 187 1.53 0.10 8.75
CA MET A 187 2.66 0.45 7.89
C MET A 187 2.27 0.24 6.43
N HIS A 188 2.91 0.99 5.53
CA HIS A 188 2.69 0.90 4.09
C HIS A 188 4.02 0.64 3.36
N VAL A 189 4.03 -0.32 2.43
CA VAL A 189 5.11 -0.52 1.46
C VAL A 189 4.65 -0.02 0.09
N PHE A 190 5.45 0.86 -0.50
CA PHE A 190 5.12 1.56 -1.73
C PHE A 190 6.22 1.33 -2.77
N THR A 191 5.93 0.58 -3.84
CA THR A 191 6.90 0.35 -4.92
C THR A 191 6.79 1.42 -6.00
N THR A 192 7.92 1.88 -6.53
CA THR A 192 7.90 2.92 -7.56
C THR A 192 9.11 2.95 -8.48
N GLY A 193 8.84 3.23 -9.76
CA GLY A 193 9.83 3.58 -10.77
C GLY A 193 10.06 5.08 -10.94
N ARG A 194 9.47 5.91 -10.06
CA ARG A 194 9.53 7.39 -10.12
C ARG A 194 9.87 7.99 -8.76
N GLY A 195 10.51 9.16 -8.75
CA GLY A 195 10.83 9.91 -7.53
C GLY A 195 9.60 10.64 -6.97
N THR A 196 8.62 9.88 -6.47
CA THR A 196 7.38 10.46 -5.91
C THR A 196 7.55 10.85 -4.44
N PRO A 197 7.04 12.02 -4.01
CA PRO A 197 7.01 12.43 -2.62
C PRO A 197 5.82 11.83 -1.85
N TYR A 198 5.19 10.75 -2.34
CA TYR A 198 4.07 10.09 -1.67
C TYR A 198 4.42 9.72 -0.21
N GLY A 199 3.48 9.97 0.70
CA GLY A 199 3.61 9.65 2.12
C GLY A 199 2.31 9.91 2.88
N LEU A 200 2.15 9.23 4.01
CA LEU A 200 1.00 9.33 4.91
C LEU A 200 1.49 9.74 6.31
N ALA A 201 0.82 10.71 6.94
CA ALA A 201 1.18 11.13 8.30
C ALA A 201 0.83 10.09 9.37
N ALA A 202 -0.16 9.23 9.09
CA ALA A 202 -0.73 8.32 10.08
C ALA A 202 0.08 7.03 10.27
N VAL A 203 0.85 6.61 9.27
CA VAL A 203 1.65 5.38 9.28
C VAL A 203 2.94 5.58 8.47
N PRO A 204 4.06 4.92 8.85
CA PRO A 204 5.28 4.97 8.08
C PRO A 204 5.08 4.37 6.68
N VAL A 205 5.68 5.02 5.69
CA VAL A 205 5.66 4.58 4.29
C VAL A 205 7.08 4.23 3.86
N VAL A 206 7.32 2.95 3.61
CA VAL A 206 8.58 2.40 3.09
C VAL A 206 8.54 2.45 1.57
N LYS A 207 9.40 3.27 0.95
CA LYS A 207 9.50 3.41 -0.50
C LYS A 207 10.56 2.49 -1.09
N VAL A 208 10.15 1.65 -2.03
CA VAL A 208 11.01 0.66 -2.70
C VAL A 208 11.21 1.06 -4.16
N ALA A 209 12.46 1.39 -4.53
CA ALA A 209 12.83 1.76 -5.89
C ALA A 209 12.97 0.51 -6.78
N THR A 210 12.43 0.58 -8.00
CA THR A 210 12.53 -0.53 -8.99
C THR A 210 13.90 -0.61 -9.67
N ARG A 211 14.72 0.44 -9.62
CA ARG A 211 16.01 0.53 -10.33
C ARG A 211 17.07 1.25 -9.50
N THR A 212 18.31 0.82 -9.63
CA THR A 212 19.47 1.40 -8.91
C THR A 212 19.70 2.86 -9.27
N GLU A 213 19.50 3.23 -10.54
CA GLU A 213 19.58 4.63 -10.99
C GLU A 213 18.56 5.52 -10.25
N LEU A 214 17.33 5.03 -10.04
CA LEU A 214 16.30 5.76 -9.32
C LEU A 214 16.65 5.91 -7.85
N ALA A 215 17.07 4.82 -7.21
CA ALA A 215 17.52 4.82 -5.82
C ALA A 215 18.71 5.76 -5.59
N THR A 216 19.65 5.81 -6.54
CA THR A 216 20.81 6.71 -6.46
C THR A 216 20.41 8.18 -6.65
N ARG A 217 19.54 8.45 -7.64
CA ARG A 217 19.06 9.81 -7.92
C ARG A 217 18.25 10.39 -6.76
N TRP A 218 17.41 9.57 -6.15
CA TRP A 218 16.50 9.95 -5.05
C TRP A 218 16.84 9.18 -3.77
N HIS A 219 18.12 9.18 -3.41
CA HIS A 219 18.67 8.46 -2.25
C HIS A 219 18.10 8.93 -0.91
N ASP A 220 17.52 10.13 -0.89
CA ASP A 220 16.83 10.77 0.22
C ASP A 220 15.30 10.62 0.15
N LEU A 221 14.77 9.84 -0.80
CA LEU A 221 13.35 9.46 -0.87
C LEU A 221 13.15 7.93 -0.86
N MET A 222 14.11 7.17 -1.36
CA MET A 222 14.01 5.71 -1.51
C MET A 222 14.63 5.02 -0.30
N ASP A 223 13.85 4.21 0.39
CA ASP A 223 14.28 3.48 1.59
C ASP A 223 15.01 2.17 1.20
N ILE A 224 14.57 1.51 0.13
CA ILE A 224 15.13 0.24 -0.37
C ILE A 224 15.40 0.33 -1.88
N ASN A 225 16.52 -0.23 -2.33
CA ASN A 225 16.87 -0.38 -3.75
C ASN A 225 16.66 -1.82 -4.23
N ALA A 226 15.54 -2.10 -4.91
CA ALA A 226 15.32 -3.40 -5.54
C ALA A 226 15.99 -3.54 -6.92
N GLY A 227 16.57 -2.45 -7.46
CA GLY A 227 17.31 -2.48 -8.73
C GLY A 227 18.56 -3.36 -8.72
N LYS A 228 19.10 -3.68 -7.54
CA LYS A 228 20.17 -4.67 -7.35
C LYS A 228 19.82 -6.02 -7.98
N ILE A 229 18.52 -6.37 -8.03
CA ILE A 229 18.03 -7.60 -8.68
C ILE A 229 18.28 -7.56 -10.18
N ALA A 230 17.91 -6.47 -10.85
CA ALA A 230 18.13 -6.31 -12.29
C ALA A 230 19.62 -6.24 -12.66
N ASN A 231 20.46 -5.75 -11.73
CA ASN A 231 21.91 -5.72 -11.90
C ASN A 231 22.60 -7.08 -11.66
N GLY A 232 21.88 -8.08 -11.14
CA GLY A 232 22.46 -9.38 -10.75
C GLY A 232 23.29 -9.33 -9.47
N GLU A 233 23.21 -8.23 -8.70
CA GLU A 233 23.93 -8.03 -7.43
C GLU A 233 23.23 -8.69 -6.24
N SER A 234 21.93 -8.97 -6.35
CA SER A 234 21.12 -9.58 -5.30
C SER A 234 20.00 -10.41 -5.91
N SER A 235 19.61 -11.50 -5.25
CA SER A 235 18.42 -12.26 -5.63
C SER A 235 17.14 -11.58 -5.12
N ILE A 236 15.99 -12.03 -5.62
CA ILE A 236 14.66 -11.62 -5.10
C ILE A 236 14.56 -11.90 -3.60
N SER A 237 15.06 -13.05 -3.15
CA SER A 237 15.04 -13.43 -1.72
C SER A 237 15.94 -12.54 -0.87
N ASP A 238 17.10 -12.11 -1.38
CA ASP A 238 18.00 -11.23 -0.63
C ASP A 238 17.33 -9.89 -0.34
N VAL A 239 16.75 -9.26 -1.37
CA VAL A 239 16.03 -7.99 -1.22
C VAL A 239 14.72 -8.19 -0.42
N GLY A 240 14.07 -9.35 -0.56
CA GLY A 240 12.88 -9.68 0.23
C GLY A 240 13.17 -9.79 1.73
N TRP A 241 14.30 -10.40 2.12
CA TRP A 241 14.78 -10.41 3.50
C TRP A 241 15.23 -9.02 3.98
N GLU A 242 15.96 -8.26 3.14
CA GLU A 242 16.32 -6.86 3.41
C GLU A 242 15.07 -6.04 3.76
N LEU A 243 14.02 -6.14 2.94
CA LEU A 243 12.75 -5.46 3.15
C LEU A 243 12.03 -5.95 4.42
N PHE A 244 11.97 -7.26 4.66
CA PHE A 244 11.37 -7.82 5.88
C PHE A 244 12.02 -7.26 7.15
N HIS A 245 13.35 -7.27 7.24
CA HIS A 245 14.08 -6.73 8.38
C HIS A 245 13.89 -5.21 8.50
N PHE A 246 13.95 -4.49 7.37
CA PHE A 246 13.71 -3.05 7.37
C PHE A 246 12.32 -2.69 7.91
N MET A 247 11.28 -3.44 7.53
CA MET A 247 9.93 -3.25 8.08
C MET A 247 9.88 -3.47 9.59
N LEU A 248 10.59 -4.46 10.14
CA LEU A 248 10.66 -4.66 11.59
C LEU A 248 11.36 -3.48 12.30
N GLU A 249 12.43 -2.96 11.72
CA GLU A 249 13.13 -1.77 12.23
C GLU A 249 12.22 -0.54 12.21
N VAL A 250 11.48 -0.32 11.11
CA VAL A 250 10.55 0.80 10.96
C VAL A 250 9.40 0.70 11.95
N ALA A 251 8.80 -0.50 12.09
CA ALA A 251 7.78 -0.76 13.09
C ALA A 251 8.28 -0.45 14.51
N SER A 252 9.57 -0.67 14.76
CA SER A 252 10.26 -0.43 16.03
C SER A 252 10.73 1.02 16.23
N GLY A 253 10.58 1.90 15.22
CA GLY A 253 10.83 3.34 15.33
C GLY A 253 11.98 3.90 14.49
N LYS A 254 12.60 3.09 13.62
CA LYS A 254 13.43 3.63 12.55
C LYS A 254 12.56 4.47 11.61
N LYS A 255 12.96 5.71 11.34
CA LYS A 255 12.20 6.60 10.46
C LYS A 255 12.46 6.26 9.00
N THR A 256 11.41 6.24 8.19
CA THR A 256 11.56 6.27 6.72
C THR A 256 11.90 7.67 6.24
N TRP A 257 12.36 7.80 5.00
CA TRP A 257 12.58 9.12 4.39
C TRP A 257 11.30 9.97 4.34
N ALA A 258 10.13 9.33 4.18
CA ALA A 258 8.85 10.04 4.22
C ALA A 258 8.64 10.75 5.57
N GLU A 259 8.96 10.07 6.68
CA GLU A 259 8.85 10.64 8.03
C GLU A 259 9.95 11.66 8.31
N HIS A 260 11.16 11.43 7.80
CA HIS A 260 12.28 12.36 7.95
C HIS A 260 11.94 13.75 7.37
N TRP A 261 11.42 13.78 6.15
CA TRP A 261 11.02 15.00 5.45
C TRP A 261 9.61 15.49 5.78
N LYS A 262 8.85 14.72 6.57
CA LYS A 262 7.43 14.99 6.88
C LYS A 262 6.58 15.11 5.62
N LEU A 263 6.78 14.19 4.67
CA LEU A 263 5.99 14.10 3.44
C LEU A 263 4.59 13.59 3.78
N HIS A 264 3.73 14.53 4.16
CA HIS A 264 2.37 14.25 4.60
C HIS A 264 1.38 14.77 3.57
N ASN A 265 0.58 13.87 3.01
CA ASN A 265 -0.55 14.24 2.19
C ASN A 265 -1.83 14.17 3.02
N ALA A 266 -2.80 15.03 2.70
CA ALA A 266 -4.13 14.92 3.30
C ALA A 266 -4.73 13.55 2.99
N LEU A 267 -5.55 13.03 3.91
CA LEU A 267 -6.33 11.83 3.64
C LEU A 267 -7.34 12.11 2.53
N VAL A 268 -7.41 11.21 1.55
CA VAL A 268 -8.30 11.33 0.40
C VAL A 268 -9.33 10.21 0.45
N LEU A 269 -10.53 10.54 0.90
CA LEU A 269 -11.63 9.59 0.97
C LEU A 269 -12.11 9.20 -0.44
N PHE A 270 -12.44 7.92 -0.60
CA PHE A 270 -13.13 7.47 -1.80
C PHE A 270 -14.63 7.77 -1.68
N ASN A 271 -15.13 8.66 -2.53
CA ASN A 271 -16.56 8.93 -2.66
C ASN A 271 -17.05 8.46 -4.04
N PRO A 272 -17.69 7.28 -4.14
CA PRO A 272 -18.23 6.81 -5.41
C PRO A 272 -19.55 7.48 -5.81
N ALA A 273 -20.16 8.27 -4.93
CA ALA A 273 -21.43 8.95 -5.19
C ALA A 273 -21.22 10.34 -5.83
N PRO A 274 -22.15 10.80 -6.67
CA PRO A 274 -22.12 12.17 -7.16
C PRO A 274 -22.23 13.16 -5.99
N ILE A 275 -21.49 14.26 -6.09
CA ILE A 275 -21.59 15.38 -5.15
C ILE A 275 -22.73 16.28 -5.64
N THR A 276 -23.72 16.50 -4.79
CA THR A 276 -24.79 17.48 -5.00
C THR A 276 -24.35 18.88 -4.60
#